data_AF-A0A7Y1VWZ7-F1
#
_entry.id   AF-A0A7Y1VWZ7-F1
#
_cell.length_a   1.000
_cell.length_b   1.000
_cell.length_c   1.000
_cell.angle_alpha   90.00
_cell.angle_beta   90.00
_cell.angle_gamma   90.00
#
_symmetry.space_group_name_H-M   'P 1'
#
loop_
_entity.id
_entity.type
_entity.pdbx_description
1 polymer ?
#
loop_
_entity_poly.entity_id
_entity_poly.type
_entity_poly.pdbx_seq_one_letter_code
_entity_poly.pdbx_strand_id
1 'polypeptide(L)'
;MHRKIYLQLILSICAGALWAQDLANLEASDLLTLDHSGSLSLSSRFYDVSGINPRSTNFWALSGRYTLTAGGFSFPISFSLRESGLNTGISHPFNRFGISPYYKWAKLHLGHRNISFSPYTLAGKTINGVGLELTPGKFRFSAIYGKMRNYQINHLPDDQTILLDLHQRLALGAKIGYGTAKNHFDLMFFKGVDQNTNVAIESKDPNDNLVIGAKLHLTLLKKIVLESNFALSGFTENRASFDVTLDPNLQQVESLVDLNASSRVNFAGDARLRYRIKQFNLGVQYRRIDPLFQSLGTMYFQTDIEHLKFDIGTTLFRQKVNFQGSMGIEKNNLRNKKAIANDRLIMSANLSFSPNEKISSILSFSNYQQNSAPTFDLINDTFRLTTVSQTFFLNTQYHLKVGSLVSHSVNISLHRNTISDQSPVDNLGSDIATQGAHLRYKLGLKATGLTISPGIRYSSYDLPVENRARYGITLAIQKPWLQNKLHTSINGSYQYSDVNSLRNGDFVSGSINIRYAVMKKTSLNLRLYHTQRTLVINPSFREWRGSIGLNTGF
;
A
#
# COMPACT_ATOMS: atom_id res chain seq x y z
N MET A 1 -10.41 36.99 -24.79
CA MET A 1 -9.18 37.19 -25.59
C MET A 1 -7.89 36.90 -24.80
N HIS A 2 -7.79 37.26 -23.52
CA HIS A 2 -6.58 37.04 -22.69
C HIS A 2 -6.22 35.57 -22.38
N ARG A 3 -7.18 34.63 -22.33
CA ARG A 3 -6.94 33.20 -22.01
C ARG A 3 -6.09 32.45 -23.06
N LYS A 4 -6.18 32.84 -24.34
CA LYS A 4 -5.38 32.24 -25.44
C LYS A 4 -3.92 32.70 -25.40
N ILE A 5 -3.68 33.93 -24.93
CA ILE A 5 -2.34 34.56 -24.90
C ILE A 5 -1.47 33.91 -23.82
N TYR A 6 -2.01 33.59 -22.64
CA TYR A 6 -1.23 32.91 -21.58
C TYR A 6 -0.90 31.46 -21.92
N LEU A 7 -1.82 30.73 -22.57
CA LEU A 7 -1.57 29.35 -23.02
C LEU A 7 -0.52 29.32 -24.14
N GLN A 8 -0.56 30.29 -25.06
CA GLN A 8 0.46 30.49 -26.09
C GLN A 8 1.80 30.86 -25.47
N LEU A 9 1.86 31.75 -24.46
CA LEU A 9 3.10 32.12 -23.80
C LEU A 9 3.76 30.91 -23.07
N ILE A 10 2.95 30.09 -22.39
CA ILE A 10 3.44 28.87 -21.71
C ILE A 10 3.90 27.82 -22.72
N LEU A 11 3.19 27.64 -23.85
CA LEU A 11 3.65 26.77 -24.94
C LEU A 11 4.93 27.31 -25.61
N SER A 12 5.06 28.62 -25.79
CA SER A 12 6.24 29.25 -26.38
C SER A 12 7.48 29.15 -25.49
N ILE A 13 7.32 29.25 -24.16
CA ILE A 13 8.43 29.06 -23.20
C ILE A 13 8.86 27.58 -23.16
N CYS A 14 7.90 26.64 -23.25
CA CYS A 14 8.21 25.21 -23.38
C CYS A 14 8.84 24.86 -24.74
N ALA A 15 8.43 25.52 -25.82
CA ALA A 15 9.01 25.35 -27.16
C ALA A 15 10.44 25.90 -27.24
N GLY A 16 10.72 27.06 -26.64
CA GLY A 16 12.08 27.62 -26.57
C GLY A 16 13.07 26.72 -25.82
N ALA A 17 12.62 26.00 -24.79
CA ALA A 17 13.43 25.02 -24.06
C ALA A 17 13.63 23.68 -24.82
N LEU A 18 12.76 23.36 -25.79
CA LEU A 18 12.91 22.20 -26.67
C LEU A 18 13.92 22.46 -27.80
N TRP A 19 14.07 23.71 -28.25
CA TRP A 19 14.97 24.11 -29.33
C TRP A 19 16.42 24.39 -28.87
N ALA A 20 16.68 24.40 -27.56
CA ALA A 20 18.02 24.55 -26.99
C ALA A 20 18.69 23.20 -26.63
N GLN A 21 18.22 22.09 -27.20
CA GLN A 21 18.89 20.80 -27.06
C GLN A 21 19.86 20.63 -28.21
N ASP A 22 21.13 20.84 -27.90
CA ASP A 22 22.24 20.48 -28.77
C ASP A 22 22.30 18.94 -28.90
N LEU A 23 21.52 18.40 -29.84
CA LEU A 23 21.63 17.03 -30.33
C LEU A 23 22.88 16.83 -31.20
N ALA A 24 23.61 17.90 -31.56
CA ALA A 24 24.78 17.84 -32.41
C ALA A 24 26.05 17.41 -31.66
N ASN A 25 26.05 17.48 -30.32
CA ASN A 25 27.13 17.00 -29.45
C ASN A 25 26.96 15.54 -28.97
N LEU A 26 26.12 14.73 -29.63
CA LEU A 26 26.17 13.27 -29.48
C LEU A 26 27.36 12.75 -30.30
N GLU A 27 28.52 12.57 -29.66
CA GLU A 27 29.63 11.86 -30.31
C GLU A 27 29.15 10.47 -30.75
N ALA A 28 29.55 10.04 -31.95
CA ALA A 28 29.14 8.73 -32.51
C ALA A 28 29.48 7.54 -31.59
N SER A 29 30.41 7.72 -30.64
CA SER A 29 30.81 6.78 -29.58
C SER A 29 29.73 6.56 -28.51
N ASP A 30 28.95 7.59 -28.13
CA ASP A 30 27.89 7.50 -27.10
C ASP A 30 26.60 6.87 -27.63
N LEU A 31 26.40 6.88 -28.95
CA LEU A 31 25.31 6.17 -29.64
C LEU A 31 25.49 4.64 -29.68
N LEU A 32 26.70 4.14 -29.39
CA LEU A 32 27.08 2.73 -29.56
C LEU A 32 26.94 1.86 -28.29
N THR A 33 26.76 2.44 -27.09
CA THR A 33 26.53 1.65 -25.87
C THR A 33 25.06 1.26 -25.76
N LEU A 34 24.69 0.17 -26.43
CA LEU A 34 23.39 -0.47 -26.30
C LEU A 34 23.39 -1.36 -25.05
N ASP A 35 22.72 -0.92 -24.00
CA ASP A 35 22.50 -1.73 -22.80
C ASP A 35 21.02 -2.13 -22.71
N HIS A 36 20.76 -3.36 -22.29
CA HIS A 36 19.41 -3.85 -22.10
C HIS A 36 19.34 -4.72 -20.86
N SER A 37 18.27 -4.53 -20.10
CA SER A 37 17.99 -5.37 -18.95
C SER A 37 16.50 -5.61 -18.83
N GLY A 38 16.13 -6.76 -18.28
CA GLY A 38 14.73 -7.09 -18.13
C GLY A 38 14.47 -8.24 -17.17
N SER A 39 13.19 -8.45 -16.94
CA SER A 39 12.69 -9.59 -16.21
C SER A 39 11.34 -10.00 -16.78
N LEU A 40 11.11 -11.30 -16.92
CA LEU A 40 9.85 -11.90 -17.29
C LEU A 40 9.43 -12.90 -16.21
N SER A 41 8.17 -12.86 -15.82
CA SER A 41 7.57 -13.72 -14.81
C SER A 41 6.26 -14.29 -15.34
N LEU A 42 6.23 -15.61 -15.49
CA LEU A 42 5.02 -16.37 -15.78
C LEU A 42 4.64 -17.14 -14.52
N SER A 43 3.37 -17.09 -14.13
CA SER A 43 2.86 -17.87 -13.01
C SER A 43 1.48 -18.44 -13.29
N SER A 44 1.23 -19.63 -12.77
CA SER A 44 -0.09 -20.26 -12.75
C SER A 44 -0.42 -20.64 -11.31
N ARG A 45 -1.68 -20.47 -10.92
CA ARG A 45 -2.20 -20.85 -9.60
C ARG A 45 -3.32 -21.85 -9.76
N PHE A 46 -3.30 -22.83 -8.86
CA PHE A 46 -4.27 -23.92 -8.80
C PHE A 46 -4.97 -23.89 -7.45
N TYR A 47 -6.26 -24.19 -7.47
CA TYR A 47 -7.13 -24.17 -6.32
C TYR A 47 -8.08 -25.36 -6.38
N ASP A 48 -8.16 -26.11 -5.30
CA ASP A 48 -9.11 -27.19 -5.13
C ASP A 48 -9.61 -27.22 -3.68
N VAL A 49 -10.90 -27.46 -3.48
CA VAL A 49 -11.50 -27.54 -2.15
C VAL A 49 -12.65 -28.53 -2.12
N SER A 50 -12.75 -29.25 -1.01
CA SER A 50 -13.84 -30.17 -0.70
C SER A 50 -14.40 -29.86 0.69
N GLY A 51 -15.72 -29.91 0.85
CA GLY A 51 -16.44 -29.64 2.11
C GLY A 51 -16.96 -28.20 2.27
N ILE A 52 -16.58 -27.27 1.39
CA ILE A 52 -17.10 -25.89 1.32
C ILE A 52 -17.14 -25.41 -0.14
N ASN A 53 -17.87 -24.32 -0.39
CA ASN A 53 -17.90 -23.68 -1.71
C ASN A 53 -16.50 -23.15 -2.11
N PRO A 54 -16.11 -23.27 -3.40
CA PRO A 54 -14.87 -22.70 -3.91
C PRO A 54 -14.81 -21.16 -3.75
N ARG A 55 -13.81 -20.68 -3.03
CA ARG A 55 -13.56 -19.24 -2.77
C ARG A 55 -12.42 -18.63 -3.59
N SER A 56 -11.89 -19.38 -4.55
CA SER A 56 -10.84 -18.97 -5.48
C SER A 56 -10.96 -19.81 -6.74
N THR A 57 -10.45 -19.31 -7.87
CA THR A 57 -10.35 -20.08 -9.11
C THR A 57 -8.89 -20.22 -9.54
N ASN A 58 -8.66 -21.12 -10.49
CA ASN A 58 -7.38 -21.24 -11.18
C ASN A 58 -7.17 -20.00 -12.05
N PHE A 59 -5.94 -19.49 -12.11
CA PHE A 59 -5.61 -18.40 -13.02
C PHE A 59 -4.13 -18.36 -13.33
N TRP A 60 -3.79 -17.79 -14.48
CA TRP A 60 -2.42 -17.48 -14.86
C TRP A 60 -2.17 -15.97 -14.90
N ALA A 61 -0.88 -15.61 -14.75
CA ALA A 61 -0.42 -14.23 -14.88
C ALA A 61 0.97 -14.22 -15.54
N LEU A 62 1.14 -13.34 -16.53
CA LEU A 62 2.38 -13.04 -17.20
C LEU A 62 2.73 -11.58 -16.96
N SER A 63 3.91 -11.28 -16.41
CA SER A 63 4.35 -9.91 -16.19
C SER A 63 5.80 -9.74 -16.60
N GLY A 64 6.13 -8.56 -17.10
CA GLY A 64 7.48 -8.29 -17.56
C GLY A 64 7.87 -6.83 -17.40
N ARG A 65 9.19 -6.63 -17.31
CA ARG A 65 9.84 -5.33 -17.39
C ARG A 65 11.00 -5.46 -18.35
N TYR A 66 11.16 -4.47 -19.21
CA TYR A 66 12.27 -4.38 -20.14
C TYR A 66 12.75 -2.95 -20.17
N THR A 67 14.04 -2.72 -20.03
CA THR A 67 14.66 -1.40 -20.12
C THR A 67 15.73 -1.48 -21.19
N LEU A 68 15.53 -0.71 -22.25
CA LEU A 68 16.54 -0.47 -23.27
C LEU A 68 17.20 0.88 -22.99
N THR A 69 18.53 0.93 -22.96
CA THR A 69 19.30 2.16 -22.85
C THR A 69 20.17 2.31 -24.09
N ALA A 70 20.02 3.42 -24.81
CA ALA A 70 20.76 3.71 -26.03
C ALA A 70 20.98 5.23 -26.17
N GLY A 71 22.21 5.68 -26.41
CA GLY A 71 22.50 7.10 -26.64
C GLY A 71 22.06 8.04 -25.49
N GLY A 72 22.11 7.57 -24.24
CA GLY A 72 21.63 8.30 -23.06
C GLY A 72 20.11 8.34 -22.86
N PHE A 73 19.33 7.78 -23.80
CA PHE A 73 17.90 7.53 -23.63
C PHE A 73 17.68 6.21 -22.93
N SER A 74 16.67 6.14 -22.07
CA SER A 74 16.27 4.89 -21.42
C SER A 74 14.77 4.67 -21.56
N PHE A 75 14.39 3.48 -22.01
CA PHE A 75 13.03 3.09 -22.39
C PHE A 75 12.50 1.97 -21.47
N PRO A 76 12.13 2.28 -20.22
CA PRO A 76 11.56 1.30 -19.30
C PRO A 76 10.11 0.98 -19.70
N ILE A 77 9.92 -0.22 -20.23
CA ILE A 77 8.66 -0.83 -20.61
C ILE A 77 8.23 -1.79 -19.50
N SER A 78 6.95 -1.78 -19.16
CA SER A 78 6.36 -2.72 -18.20
C SER A 78 5.01 -3.20 -18.69
N PHE A 79 4.76 -4.50 -18.56
CA PHE A 79 3.47 -5.09 -18.86
C PHE A 79 3.05 -6.13 -17.81
N SER A 80 1.75 -6.34 -17.70
CA SER A 80 1.13 -7.35 -16.85
C SER A 80 -0.15 -7.81 -17.52
N LEU A 81 -0.22 -9.11 -17.82
CA LEU A 81 -1.38 -9.82 -18.33
C LEU A 81 -1.82 -10.80 -17.25
N ARG A 82 -3.11 -10.83 -16.97
CA ARG A 82 -3.65 -11.73 -15.95
C ARG A 82 -5.08 -12.11 -16.30
N GLU A 83 -5.37 -13.40 -16.19
CA GLU A 83 -6.72 -13.93 -16.23
C GLU A 83 -7.49 -13.55 -14.95
N SER A 84 -8.75 -13.16 -15.09
CA SER A 84 -9.58 -12.79 -13.94
C SER A 84 -9.84 -14.03 -13.07
N GLY A 85 -9.25 -14.07 -11.87
CA GLY A 85 -9.39 -15.17 -10.91
C GLY A 85 -10.64 -15.07 -10.02
N LEU A 86 -11.69 -14.38 -10.49
CA LEU A 86 -12.95 -14.21 -9.76
C LEU A 86 -14.03 -15.06 -10.43
N ASN A 87 -14.76 -15.83 -9.62
CA ASN A 87 -15.81 -16.76 -10.03
C ASN A 87 -17.13 -16.05 -10.38
N THR A 88 -17.06 -14.81 -10.89
CA THR A 88 -18.15 -13.83 -10.77
C THR A 88 -18.77 -13.45 -12.12
N GLY A 89 -18.59 -14.28 -13.15
CA GLY A 89 -19.16 -14.06 -14.50
C GLY A 89 -18.61 -12.85 -15.27
N ILE A 90 -17.89 -11.93 -14.61
CA ILE A 90 -17.29 -10.73 -15.20
C ILE A 90 -15.78 -10.94 -15.25
N SER A 91 -15.33 -11.62 -16.30
CA SER A 91 -13.91 -11.79 -16.60
C SER A 91 -13.43 -10.66 -17.50
N HIS A 92 -12.85 -9.61 -16.93
CA HIS A 92 -12.04 -8.69 -17.70
C HIS A 92 -10.56 -8.99 -17.42
N PRO A 93 -9.78 -9.49 -18.39
CA PRO A 93 -8.35 -9.67 -18.21
C PRO A 93 -7.72 -8.33 -17.82
N PHE A 94 -6.95 -8.34 -16.73
CA PHE A 94 -6.38 -7.10 -16.18
C PHE A 94 -5.04 -6.81 -16.84
N ASN A 95 -5.13 -6.31 -18.07
CA ASN A 95 -3.96 -6.05 -18.91
C ASN A 95 -3.47 -4.62 -18.69
N ARG A 96 -2.26 -4.47 -18.17
CA ARG A 96 -1.59 -3.18 -17.98
C ARG A 96 -0.35 -3.14 -18.84
N PHE A 97 -0.18 -2.05 -19.57
CA PHE A 97 1.00 -1.76 -20.38
C PHE A 97 1.41 -0.32 -20.13
N GLY A 98 2.70 -0.06 -20.01
CA GLY A 98 3.21 1.30 -19.97
C GLY A 98 4.68 1.39 -20.31
N ILE A 99 5.08 2.54 -20.84
CA ILE A 99 6.47 2.92 -21.14
C ILE A 99 6.73 4.30 -20.53
N SER A 100 7.95 4.54 -20.03
CA SER A 100 8.33 5.85 -19.49
C SER A 100 9.67 6.31 -20.03
N PRO A 101 9.79 6.62 -21.34
CA PRO A 101 11.07 7.00 -21.89
C PRO A 101 11.57 8.28 -21.22
N TYR A 102 12.84 8.29 -20.85
CA TYR A 102 13.46 9.46 -20.25
C TYR A 102 14.84 9.74 -20.84
N TYR A 103 15.15 11.04 -20.90
CA TYR A 103 16.43 11.56 -21.31
C TYR A 103 16.75 12.78 -20.46
N LYS A 104 17.87 12.73 -19.72
CA LYS A 104 18.31 13.78 -18.80
C LYS A 104 17.16 14.21 -17.86
N TRP A 105 16.60 15.40 -18.06
CA TRP A 105 15.56 16.01 -17.23
C TRP A 105 14.14 15.81 -17.75
N ALA A 106 13.95 15.21 -18.93
CA ALA A 106 12.64 15.00 -19.55
C ALA A 106 12.25 13.52 -19.46
N LYS A 107 11.05 13.26 -18.94
CA LYS A 107 10.46 11.92 -18.89
C LYS A 107 9.03 11.98 -19.39
N LEU A 108 8.73 11.19 -20.41
CA LEU A 108 7.39 10.96 -20.92
C LEU A 108 6.84 9.69 -20.28
N HIS A 109 5.54 9.62 -20.08
CA HIS A 109 4.81 8.49 -19.52
C HIS A 109 3.68 8.14 -20.49
N LEU A 110 3.61 6.89 -20.92
CA LEU A 110 2.55 6.42 -21.82
C LEU A 110 1.95 5.12 -21.26
N GLY A 111 0.63 4.98 -21.41
CA GLY A 111 -0.14 3.84 -20.93
C GLY A 111 -0.44 3.92 -19.44
N HIS A 112 -0.39 2.78 -18.76
CA HIS A 112 -0.72 2.63 -17.34
C HIS A 112 0.44 3.08 -16.47
N ARG A 113 0.35 4.29 -15.93
CA ARG A 113 1.38 4.89 -15.09
C ARG A 113 0.80 5.49 -13.82
N ASN A 114 1.64 5.56 -12.80
CA ASN A 114 1.31 6.12 -11.49
C ASN A 114 2.24 7.31 -11.28
N ILE A 115 1.68 8.52 -11.26
CA ILE A 115 2.40 9.75 -10.93
C ILE A 115 1.87 10.24 -9.57
N SER A 116 2.75 10.85 -8.77
CA SER A 116 2.40 11.38 -7.45
C SER A 116 2.84 12.84 -7.33
N PHE A 117 1.93 13.70 -6.90
CA PHE A 117 2.18 15.13 -6.65
C PHE A 117 2.28 15.40 -5.15
N SER A 118 1.21 15.11 -4.41
CA SER A 118 1.18 15.16 -2.94
C SER A 118 0.22 14.11 -2.37
N PRO A 119 0.31 13.79 -1.07
CA PRO A 119 -0.60 12.85 -0.42
C PRO A 119 -2.08 13.26 -0.48
N TYR A 120 -2.38 14.54 -0.73
CA TYR A 120 -3.73 15.11 -0.68
C TYR A 120 -4.27 15.56 -2.05
N THR A 121 -3.51 15.40 -3.13
CA THR A 121 -3.93 15.73 -4.51
C THR A 121 -3.94 14.49 -5.39
N LEU A 122 -2.87 14.20 -6.13
CA LEU A 122 -2.68 12.95 -6.86
C LEU A 122 -1.64 12.11 -6.12
N ALA A 123 -2.06 10.99 -5.52
CA ALA A 123 -1.20 10.15 -4.68
C ALA A 123 -0.95 8.77 -5.31
N GLY A 124 -0.47 8.74 -6.56
CA GLY A 124 0.02 7.51 -7.18
C GLY A 124 -1.06 6.51 -7.61
N LYS A 125 -2.30 6.95 -7.85
CA LYS A 125 -3.30 6.13 -8.54
C LYS A 125 -2.86 5.83 -9.98
N THR A 126 -3.22 4.65 -10.49
CA THR A 126 -2.93 4.27 -11.88
C THR A 126 -3.85 5.03 -12.84
N ILE A 127 -3.24 5.73 -13.79
CA ILE A 127 -3.91 6.42 -14.89
C ILE A 127 -3.45 5.75 -16.18
N ASN A 128 -4.38 5.39 -17.06
CA ASN A 128 -4.09 4.98 -18.42
C ASN A 128 -4.14 6.21 -19.34
N GLY A 129 -2.99 6.69 -19.78
CA GLY A 129 -2.94 7.89 -20.62
C GLY A 129 -1.52 8.36 -20.88
N VAL A 130 -1.36 9.68 -20.94
CA VAL A 130 -0.08 10.35 -21.22
C VAL A 130 0.29 11.23 -20.03
N GLY A 131 1.56 11.20 -19.63
CA GLY A 131 2.11 12.11 -18.63
C GLY A 131 3.50 12.57 -19.00
N LEU A 132 3.92 13.68 -18.41
CA LEU A 132 5.21 14.32 -18.66
C LEU A 132 5.77 14.79 -17.32
N GLU A 133 7.04 14.51 -17.06
CA GLU A 133 7.82 15.08 -15.96
C GLU A 133 9.06 15.78 -16.54
N LEU A 134 9.19 17.08 -16.32
CA LEU A 134 10.33 17.87 -16.75
C LEU A 134 11.01 18.49 -15.52
N THR A 135 12.33 18.37 -15.41
CA THR A 135 13.11 19.02 -14.35
C THR A 135 14.32 19.81 -14.88
N PRO A 136 14.14 20.80 -15.78
CA PRO A 136 15.26 21.57 -16.32
C PRO A 136 15.84 22.50 -15.25
N GLY A 137 17.06 22.22 -14.81
CA GLY A 137 17.74 22.99 -13.77
C GLY A 137 16.99 22.95 -12.43
N LYS A 138 16.41 24.09 -12.03
CA LYS A 138 15.60 24.23 -10.80
C LYS A 138 14.10 24.21 -11.07
N PHE A 139 13.64 24.22 -12.31
CA PHE A 139 12.21 24.16 -12.57
C PHE A 139 11.73 22.71 -12.55
N ARG A 140 10.48 22.52 -12.13
CA ARG A 140 9.86 21.20 -11.95
C ARG A 140 8.46 21.26 -12.52
N PHE A 141 8.26 20.68 -13.68
CA PHE A 141 6.94 20.59 -14.31
C PHE A 141 6.49 19.15 -14.34
N SER A 142 5.21 18.90 -14.07
CA SER A 142 4.61 17.61 -14.34
C SER A 142 3.19 17.78 -14.83
N ALA A 143 2.78 17.01 -15.83
CA ALA A 143 1.42 16.98 -16.33
C ALA A 143 0.99 15.53 -16.55
N ILE A 144 -0.28 15.24 -16.37
CA ILE A 144 -0.86 13.92 -16.66
C ILE A 144 -2.29 14.07 -17.13
N TYR A 145 -2.66 13.30 -18.15
CA TYR A 145 -4.01 13.24 -18.67
C TYR A 145 -4.34 11.80 -19.06
N GLY A 146 -5.50 11.31 -18.65
CA GLY A 146 -5.93 9.97 -19.03
C GLY A 146 -7.17 9.49 -18.30
N LYS A 147 -7.40 8.18 -18.39
CA LYS A 147 -8.53 7.50 -17.76
C LYS A 147 -8.10 6.77 -16.50
N MET A 148 -8.93 6.87 -15.47
CA MET A 148 -8.87 6.09 -14.24
C MET A 148 -10.09 5.18 -14.19
N ARG A 149 -9.92 3.97 -13.65
CA ARG A 149 -11.05 3.06 -13.40
C ARG A 149 -11.43 3.13 -11.93
N ASN A 150 -12.73 3.27 -11.67
CA ASN A 150 -13.28 3.24 -10.33
C ASN A 150 -14.00 1.90 -10.12
N TYR A 151 -13.30 0.96 -9.49
CA TYR A 151 -13.87 -0.35 -9.17
C TYR A 151 -14.53 -0.30 -7.80
N GLN A 152 -15.76 -0.78 -7.71
CA GLN A 152 -16.36 -1.17 -6.44
C GLN A 152 -16.47 -2.68 -6.35
N ILE A 153 -16.33 -3.18 -5.14
CA ILE A 153 -16.46 -4.59 -4.81
C ILE A 153 -17.75 -4.67 -4.00
N ASN A 154 -18.85 -5.13 -4.60
CA ASN A 154 -20.08 -5.35 -3.84
C ASN A 154 -20.10 -6.80 -3.36
N HIS A 155 -20.28 -6.99 -2.06
CA HIS A 155 -20.58 -8.29 -1.49
C HIS A 155 -22.09 -8.46 -1.50
N LEU A 156 -22.61 -9.36 -2.32
CA LEU A 156 -24.02 -9.74 -2.26
C LEU A 156 -24.26 -10.64 -1.03
N PRO A 157 -25.51 -10.72 -0.53
CA PRO A 157 -25.88 -11.54 0.63
C PRO A 157 -25.47 -13.03 0.51
N ASP A 158 -25.30 -13.55 -0.70
CA ASP A 158 -24.90 -14.94 -0.99
C ASP A 158 -23.38 -15.16 -1.09
N ASP A 159 -22.57 -14.30 -0.48
CA ASP A 159 -21.08 -14.35 -0.51
C ASP A 159 -20.49 -14.20 -1.94
N GLN A 160 -21.34 -13.82 -2.91
CA GLN A 160 -20.93 -13.48 -4.27
C GLN A 160 -20.38 -12.06 -4.29
N THR A 161 -19.10 -11.95 -4.63
CA THR A 161 -18.41 -10.67 -4.73
C THR A 161 -18.48 -10.16 -6.16
N ILE A 162 -19.36 -9.21 -6.49
CA ILE A 162 -19.40 -8.62 -7.84
C ILE A 162 -18.47 -7.41 -7.89
N LEU A 163 -17.52 -7.44 -8.83
CA LEU A 163 -16.71 -6.27 -9.15
C LEU A 163 -17.47 -5.43 -10.18
N LEU A 164 -18.04 -4.31 -9.73
CA LEU A 164 -18.73 -3.36 -10.60
C LEU A 164 -17.73 -2.30 -11.08
N ASP A 165 -17.58 -2.18 -12.40
CA ASP A 165 -16.93 -1.03 -13.02
C ASP A 165 -17.99 0.07 -13.10
N LEU A 166 -17.98 0.97 -12.11
CA LEU A 166 -19.06 1.94 -11.97
C LEU A 166 -18.96 3.05 -13.00
N HIS A 167 -17.77 3.66 -13.12
CA HIS A 167 -17.58 4.84 -13.94
C HIS A 167 -16.16 4.90 -14.51
N GLN A 168 -16.05 5.25 -15.79
CA GLN A 168 -14.81 5.72 -16.36
C GLN A 168 -14.56 7.16 -15.88
N ARG A 169 -13.42 7.39 -15.22
CA ARG A 169 -13.04 8.70 -14.72
C ARG A 169 -11.97 9.33 -15.60
N LEU A 170 -12.22 10.54 -16.11
CA LEU A 170 -11.17 11.36 -16.70
C LEU A 170 -10.35 12.02 -15.60
N ALA A 171 -9.05 12.02 -15.77
CA ALA A 171 -8.10 12.59 -14.82
C ALA A 171 -7.16 13.54 -15.55
N LEU A 172 -7.03 14.76 -15.03
CA LEU A 172 -6.10 15.77 -15.46
C LEU A 172 -5.32 16.28 -14.25
N GLY A 173 -3.99 16.26 -14.33
CA GLY A 173 -3.13 16.77 -13.27
C GLY A 173 -2.04 17.66 -13.85
N ALA A 174 -1.72 18.74 -13.15
CA ALA A 174 -0.59 19.61 -13.47
C ALA A 174 0.16 19.99 -12.19
N LYS A 175 1.47 20.16 -12.29
CA LYS A 175 2.35 20.58 -11.20
C LYS A 175 3.41 21.51 -11.78
N ILE A 176 3.61 22.65 -11.13
CA ILE A 176 4.69 23.59 -11.39
C ILE A 176 5.44 23.82 -10.09
N GLY A 177 6.76 23.77 -10.12
CA GLY A 177 7.57 23.95 -8.95
C GLY A 177 8.93 24.55 -9.27
N TYR A 178 9.54 25.09 -8.23
CA TYR A 178 10.86 25.68 -8.28
C TYR A 178 11.71 25.17 -7.13
N GLY A 179 12.91 24.71 -7.46
CA GLY A 179 13.90 24.24 -6.52
C GLY A 179 14.59 22.94 -6.92
N THR A 180 15.40 22.45 -5.99
CA THR A 180 16.16 21.21 -6.09
C THR A 180 15.45 20.09 -5.32
N ALA A 181 15.97 18.86 -5.41
CA ALA A 181 15.48 17.75 -4.59
C ALA A 181 15.47 18.05 -3.08
N LYS A 182 16.40 18.89 -2.58
CA LYS A 182 16.55 19.23 -1.15
C LYS A 182 15.76 20.46 -0.70
N ASN A 183 15.45 21.35 -1.63
CA ASN A 183 14.80 22.64 -1.38
C ASN A 183 13.87 22.94 -2.55
N HIS A 184 12.56 22.76 -2.41
CA HIS A 184 11.59 23.07 -3.46
C HIS A 184 10.25 23.51 -2.90
N PHE A 185 9.54 24.28 -3.74
CA PHE A 185 8.14 24.60 -3.58
C PHE A 185 7.41 24.20 -4.86
N ASP A 186 6.37 23.39 -4.73
CA ASP A 186 5.54 22.91 -5.84
C ASP A 186 4.09 23.37 -5.62
N LEU A 187 3.49 23.96 -6.64
CA LEU A 187 2.04 24.16 -6.77
C LEU A 187 1.49 23.08 -7.69
N MET A 188 0.31 22.56 -7.35
CA MET A 188 -0.30 21.47 -8.10
C MET A 188 -1.80 21.61 -8.21
N PHE A 189 -2.33 20.99 -9.25
CA PHE A 189 -3.71 20.97 -9.64
C PHE A 189 -4.05 19.54 -10.03
N PHE A 190 -5.23 19.07 -9.61
CA PHE A 190 -5.79 17.80 -10.03
C PHE A 190 -7.29 17.94 -10.25
N LYS A 191 -7.78 17.41 -11.37
CA LYS A 191 -9.20 17.33 -11.73
C LYS A 191 -9.54 15.88 -12.05
N GLY A 192 -10.56 15.36 -11.40
CA GLY A 192 -11.13 14.05 -11.68
C GLY A 192 -12.62 14.18 -11.97
N VAL A 193 -13.09 13.65 -13.09
CA VAL A 193 -14.51 13.72 -13.48
C VAL A 193 -14.99 12.34 -13.90
N ASP A 194 -16.02 11.83 -13.24
CA ASP A 194 -16.71 10.63 -13.67
C ASP A 194 -17.54 10.93 -14.93
N GLN A 195 -17.38 10.09 -15.95
CA GLN A 195 -18.20 10.15 -17.15
C GLN A 195 -19.47 9.31 -16.93
N ASN A 196 -20.61 9.81 -17.38
CA ASN A 196 -21.86 9.05 -17.41
C ASN A 196 -21.71 7.91 -18.42
N THR A 197 -21.26 6.76 -17.97
CA THR A 197 -21.27 5.54 -18.77
C THR A 197 -22.61 4.86 -18.56
N ASN A 198 -23.25 4.39 -19.64
CA ASN A 198 -24.49 3.60 -19.60
C ASN A 198 -24.29 2.36 -18.73
N VAL A 199 -24.56 2.47 -17.44
CA VAL A 199 -24.56 1.33 -16.53
C VAL A 199 -26.01 1.07 -16.18
N ALA A 200 -26.52 -0.08 -16.65
CA ALA A 200 -27.87 -0.59 -16.43
C ALA A 200 -28.17 -0.97 -14.96
N ILE A 201 -27.36 -0.47 -14.02
CA ILE A 201 -27.43 -0.73 -12.58
C ILE A 201 -27.29 0.62 -11.89
N GLU A 202 -28.32 1.02 -11.15
CA GLU A 202 -28.42 2.23 -10.31
C GLU A 202 -27.33 2.24 -9.21
N SER A 203 -26.06 2.37 -9.58
CA SER A 203 -24.97 2.28 -8.61
C SER A 203 -24.04 3.48 -8.73
N LYS A 204 -24.39 4.49 -7.94
CA LYS A 204 -23.64 5.70 -7.58
C LYS A 204 -23.63 6.82 -8.62
N ASP A 205 -23.90 8.03 -8.15
CA ASP A 205 -23.88 9.21 -9.00
C ASP A 205 -22.47 9.55 -9.52
N PRO A 206 -22.36 10.13 -10.72
CA PRO A 206 -21.11 10.60 -11.29
C PRO A 206 -20.55 11.76 -10.44
N ASN A 207 -19.32 11.63 -9.96
CA ASN A 207 -18.65 12.63 -9.14
C ASN A 207 -17.80 13.61 -9.96
N ASP A 208 -17.65 14.83 -9.46
CA ASP A 208 -16.66 15.80 -9.91
C ASP A 208 -15.72 16.19 -8.75
N ASN A 209 -14.44 16.36 -9.02
CA ASN A 209 -13.49 16.85 -8.04
C ASN A 209 -12.38 17.70 -8.65
N LEU A 210 -12.22 18.91 -8.12
CA LEU A 210 -11.07 19.77 -8.32
C LEU A 210 -10.27 19.92 -7.04
N VAL A 211 -8.97 19.71 -7.12
CA VAL A 211 -8.03 19.86 -6.01
C VAL A 211 -6.88 20.76 -6.41
N ILE A 212 -6.62 21.78 -5.59
CA ILE A 212 -5.45 22.64 -5.68
C ILE A 212 -4.58 22.34 -4.47
N GLY A 213 -3.26 22.22 -4.67
CA GLY A 213 -2.35 21.93 -3.59
C GLY A 213 -1.03 22.67 -3.67
N ALA A 214 -0.34 22.70 -2.53
CA ALA A 214 0.99 23.22 -2.40
C ALA A 214 1.85 22.22 -1.61
N LYS A 215 3.14 22.17 -1.94
CA LYS A 215 4.13 21.36 -1.24
C LYS A 215 5.40 22.14 -1.04
N LEU A 216 5.92 22.10 0.18
CA LEU A 216 7.18 22.71 0.58
C LEU A 216 8.12 21.63 1.11
N HIS A 217 9.36 21.64 0.67
CA HIS A 217 10.43 20.85 1.25
C HIS A 217 11.68 21.73 1.37
N LEU A 218 12.13 22.01 2.58
CA LEU A 218 13.29 22.85 2.87
C LEU A 218 14.25 22.13 3.79
N THR A 219 15.51 22.00 3.36
CA THR A 219 16.64 21.58 4.17
C THR A 219 17.45 22.79 4.62
N LEU A 220 17.29 23.19 5.88
CA LEU A 220 18.01 24.28 6.53
C LEU A 220 19.22 23.75 7.30
N LEU A 221 20.37 24.43 7.21
CA LEU A 221 21.60 24.12 7.94
C LEU A 221 22.07 22.64 7.83
N LYS A 222 21.66 21.93 6.76
CA LYS A 222 21.90 20.50 6.52
C LYS A 222 21.35 19.54 7.61
N LYS A 223 20.70 20.05 8.67
CA LYS A 223 20.26 19.29 9.84
C LYS A 223 18.77 19.41 10.12
N ILE A 224 18.14 20.49 9.66
CA ILE A 224 16.72 20.77 9.86
C ILE A 224 16.01 20.56 8.52
N VAL A 225 14.97 19.73 8.51
CA VAL A 225 14.14 19.48 7.33
C VAL A 225 12.71 19.87 7.66
N LEU A 226 12.18 20.86 6.98
CA LEU A 226 10.77 21.25 7.01
C LEU A 226 10.08 20.67 5.78
N GLU A 227 9.02 19.91 5.99
CA GLU A 227 8.12 19.42 4.96
C GLU A 227 6.72 19.92 5.24
N SER A 228 6.00 20.39 4.23
CA SER A 228 4.59 20.70 4.38
C SER A 228 3.84 20.37 3.09
N ASN A 229 2.64 19.81 3.24
CA ASN A 229 1.69 19.61 2.15
C ASN A 229 0.38 20.28 2.55
N PHE A 230 -0.27 20.93 1.59
CA PHE A 230 -1.60 21.51 1.75
C PHE A 230 -2.41 21.23 0.49
N ALA A 231 -3.69 20.98 0.65
CA ALA A 231 -4.64 20.84 -0.45
C ALA A 231 -6.01 21.38 -0.08
N LEU A 232 -6.64 22.04 -1.03
CA LEU A 232 -8.03 22.47 -1.01
C LEU A 232 -8.77 21.67 -2.08
N SER A 233 -9.89 21.06 -1.71
CA SER A 233 -10.70 20.22 -2.59
C SER A 233 -12.11 20.77 -2.70
N GLY A 234 -12.53 21.07 -3.93
CA GLY A 234 -13.92 21.22 -4.33
C GLY A 234 -14.43 19.89 -4.86
N PHE A 235 -15.44 19.32 -4.20
CA PHE A 235 -15.96 18.00 -4.51
C PHE A 235 -17.47 18.07 -4.71
N THR A 236 -17.95 17.55 -5.83
CA THR A 236 -19.36 17.42 -6.19
C THR A 236 -19.73 15.94 -6.19
N GLU A 237 -20.64 15.54 -5.31
CA GLU A 237 -21.00 14.13 -5.12
C GLU A 237 -21.91 13.59 -6.22
N ASN A 238 -22.82 14.43 -6.72
CA ASN A 238 -23.72 14.07 -7.80
C ASN A 238 -23.78 15.19 -8.83
N ARG A 239 -23.18 14.99 -10.01
CA ARG A 239 -23.23 15.95 -11.13
C ARG A 239 -24.62 16.10 -11.76
N ALA A 240 -25.53 15.15 -11.55
CA ALA A 240 -26.92 15.22 -12.01
C ALA A 240 -27.87 15.90 -11.00
N SER A 241 -27.37 16.38 -9.87
CA SER A 241 -28.15 17.14 -8.89
C SER A 241 -28.50 18.54 -9.40
N PHE A 242 -29.57 19.14 -8.85
CA PHE A 242 -30.08 20.45 -9.25
C PHE A 242 -29.04 21.57 -9.08
N ASP A 243 -28.98 22.45 -10.08
CA ASP A 243 -28.18 23.67 -10.01
C ASP A 243 -28.68 24.57 -8.88
N VAL A 244 -27.74 25.19 -8.17
CA VAL A 244 -28.03 26.18 -7.13
C VAL A 244 -27.59 27.54 -7.65
N THR A 245 -28.33 28.61 -7.31
CA THR A 245 -27.87 29.98 -7.56
C THR A 245 -26.58 30.21 -6.80
N LEU A 246 -25.45 30.22 -7.52
CA LEU A 246 -24.13 30.40 -6.94
C LEU A 246 -23.91 31.85 -6.50
N ASP A 247 -23.16 32.03 -5.40
CA ASP A 247 -22.66 33.34 -4.98
C ASP A 247 -21.90 33.98 -6.17
N PRO A 248 -22.16 35.26 -6.52
CA PRO A 248 -21.46 35.95 -7.60
C PRO A 248 -19.92 35.83 -7.57
N ASN A 249 -19.34 35.68 -6.37
CA ASN A 249 -17.89 35.51 -6.20
C ASN A 249 -17.36 34.13 -6.65
N LEU A 250 -18.24 33.13 -6.81
CA LEU A 250 -17.89 31.77 -7.20
C LEU A 250 -18.03 31.52 -8.73
N GLN A 251 -18.61 32.46 -9.48
CA GLN A 251 -18.78 32.37 -10.94
C GLN A 251 -17.45 32.19 -11.70
N GLN A 252 -16.33 32.67 -11.14
CA GLN A 252 -15.01 32.52 -11.75
C GLN A 252 -14.50 31.07 -11.74
N VAL A 253 -15.03 30.22 -10.84
CA VAL A 253 -14.62 28.82 -10.64
C VAL A 253 -15.55 27.83 -11.36
N GLU A 254 -16.75 28.26 -11.76
CA GLU A 254 -17.74 27.45 -12.51
C GLU A 254 -17.15 26.82 -13.79
N SER A 255 -16.27 27.54 -14.50
CA SER A 255 -15.63 26.99 -15.71
C SER A 255 -14.66 25.82 -15.46
N LEU A 256 -14.35 25.54 -14.19
CA LEU A 256 -13.41 24.50 -13.77
C LEU A 256 -14.08 23.39 -12.94
N VAL A 257 -15.27 23.60 -12.38
CA VAL A 257 -16.03 22.64 -11.56
C VAL A 257 -17.53 22.83 -11.76
N ASP A 258 -18.25 21.74 -12.00
CA ASP A 258 -19.71 21.74 -11.97
C ASP A 258 -20.16 21.84 -10.51
N LEU A 259 -20.39 23.06 -10.04
CA LEU A 259 -20.86 23.33 -8.68
C LEU A 259 -22.39 23.25 -8.64
N ASN A 260 -22.93 22.46 -7.73
CA ASN A 260 -24.36 22.28 -7.50
C ASN A 260 -24.66 21.99 -6.01
N ALA A 261 -25.90 21.63 -5.69
CA ALA A 261 -26.34 21.39 -4.31
C ALA A 261 -25.52 20.33 -3.55
N SER A 262 -24.86 19.40 -4.27
CA SER A 262 -24.02 18.35 -3.70
C SER A 262 -22.53 18.74 -3.57
N SER A 263 -22.20 19.99 -3.85
CA SER A 263 -20.81 20.49 -3.83
C SER A 263 -20.35 20.90 -2.44
N ARG A 264 -19.11 20.54 -2.09
CA ARG A 264 -18.45 20.89 -0.83
C ARG A 264 -17.00 21.32 -1.05
N VAL A 265 -16.54 22.20 -0.17
CA VAL A 265 -15.13 22.64 -0.13
C VAL A 265 -14.52 22.26 1.21
N ASN A 266 -13.45 21.48 1.17
CA ASN A 266 -12.72 21.00 2.35
C ASN A 266 -11.22 21.09 2.12
N PHE A 267 -10.42 21.11 3.18
CA PHE A 267 -8.96 21.13 3.07
C PHE A 267 -8.29 20.01 3.86
N ALA A 268 -7.05 19.71 3.47
CA ALA A 268 -6.17 18.80 4.20
C ALA A 268 -4.74 19.33 4.15
N GLY A 269 -4.01 19.13 5.23
CA GLY A 269 -2.60 19.49 5.27
C GLY A 269 -1.82 18.81 6.37
N ASP A 270 -0.51 18.77 6.17
CA ASP A 270 0.45 18.37 7.17
C ASP A 270 1.69 19.26 7.11
N ALA A 271 2.33 19.43 8.26
CA ALA A 271 3.62 20.08 8.39
C ALA A 271 4.48 19.23 9.34
N ARG A 272 5.71 18.94 8.92
CA ARG A 272 6.67 18.15 9.67
C ARG A 272 8.02 18.85 9.73
N LEU A 273 8.50 19.10 10.93
CA LEU A 273 9.84 19.57 11.21
C LEU A 273 10.67 18.40 11.71
N ARG A 274 11.81 18.12 11.09
CA ARG A 274 12.79 17.12 11.55
C ARG A 274 14.11 17.78 11.86
N TYR A 275 14.72 17.39 12.97
CA TYR A 275 16.04 17.85 13.37
C TYR A 275 16.97 16.68 13.68
N ARG A 276 18.10 16.61 12.97
CA ARG A 276 19.14 15.61 13.19
C ARG A 276 20.25 16.16 14.08
N ILE A 277 20.40 15.58 15.26
CA ILE A 277 21.44 15.91 16.24
C ILE A 277 22.22 14.67 16.65
N LYS A 278 23.48 14.57 16.20
CA LYS A 278 24.37 13.42 16.44
C LYS A 278 23.65 12.09 16.10
N GLN A 279 23.47 11.20 17.07
CA GLN A 279 22.81 9.91 16.92
C GLN A 279 21.28 9.99 16.95
N PHE A 280 20.69 11.16 17.20
CA PHE A 280 19.24 11.35 17.33
C PHE A 280 18.64 12.05 16.11
N ASN A 281 17.46 11.59 15.69
CA ASN A 281 16.54 12.30 14.81
C ASN A 281 15.29 12.61 15.60
N LEU A 282 15.01 13.89 15.81
CA LEU A 282 13.81 14.38 16.47
C LEU A 282 12.85 14.91 15.42
N GLY A 283 11.56 14.76 15.63
CA GLY A 283 10.53 15.25 14.71
C GLY A 283 9.31 15.77 15.43
N VAL A 284 8.68 16.80 14.87
CA VAL A 284 7.33 17.24 15.25
C VAL A 284 6.50 17.27 13.98
N GLN A 285 5.29 16.70 14.03
CA GLN A 285 4.34 16.71 12.93
C GLN A 285 2.99 17.21 13.40
N TYR A 286 2.43 18.19 12.70
CA TYR A 286 1.04 18.57 12.79
C TYR A 286 0.33 18.14 11.50
N ARG A 287 -0.84 17.51 11.63
CA ARG A 287 -1.67 17.10 10.50
C ARG A 287 -3.11 17.43 10.81
N ARG A 288 -3.81 18.01 9.84
CA ARG A 288 -5.24 18.30 9.91
C ARG A 288 -5.91 17.95 8.60
N ILE A 289 -6.99 17.18 8.68
CA ILE A 289 -7.81 16.81 7.53
C ILE A 289 -9.25 17.11 7.91
N ASP A 290 -9.86 18.06 7.21
CA ASP A 290 -11.25 18.41 7.46
C ASP A 290 -12.18 17.21 7.23
N PRO A 291 -13.34 17.17 7.92
CA PRO A 291 -14.38 16.20 7.62
C PRO A 291 -14.74 16.25 6.14
N LEU A 292 -14.98 15.08 5.53
CA LEU A 292 -15.42 14.94 4.13
C LEU A 292 -14.41 15.43 3.07
N PHE A 293 -13.18 15.80 3.46
CA PHE A 293 -12.13 16.07 2.49
C PHE A 293 -11.92 14.83 1.61
N GLN A 294 -11.99 15.04 0.29
CA GLN A 294 -11.91 13.96 -0.68
C GLN A 294 -11.07 14.40 -1.86
N SER A 295 -10.20 13.53 -2.34
CA SER A 295 -9.57 13.69 -3.64
C SER A 295 -9.76 12.43 -4.47
N LEU A 296 -10.27 12.60 -5.70
CA LEU A 296 -10.40 11.47 -6.62
C LEU A 296 -9.04 10.94 -7.10
N GLY A 297 -7.96 11.71 -6.90
CA GLY A 297 -6.57 11.37 -7.24
C GLY A 297 -5.84 10.53 -6.19
N THR A 298 -6.42 10.30 -5.01
CA THR A 298 -5.80 9.53 -3.92
C THR A 298 -6.60 8.28 -3.61
N MET A 299 -5.94 7.27 -3.04
CA MET A 299 -6.65 6.21 -2.33
C MET A 299 -7.19 6.76 -1.00
N TYR A 300 -8.17 6.05 -0.43
CA TYR A 300 -8.85 6.41 0.82
C TYR A 300 -7.85 6.86 1.91
N PHE A 301 -8.15 7.96 2.59
CA PHE A 301 -7.48 8.38 3.82
C PHE A 301 -8.53 8.79 4.86
N GLN A 302 -8.16 8.67 6.13
CA GLN A 302 -9.03 9.08 7.24
C GLN A 302 -9.22 10.61 7.23
N THR A 303 -10.47 11.04 7.26
CA THR A 303 -10.89 12.45 7.36
C THR A 303 -11.39 12.76 8.76
N ASP A 304 -11.63 14.05 9.05
CA ASP A 304 -12.06 14.51 10.37
C ASP A 304 -11.06 14.12 11.46
N ILE A 305 -9.79 14.44 11.19
CA ILE A 305 -8.69 14.18 12.11
C ILE A 305 -7.76 15.37 12.21
N GLU A 306 -7.31 15.62 13.43
CA GLU A 306 -6.22 16.51 13.75
C GLU A 306 -5.27 15.78 14.67
N HIS A 307 -3.98 15.71 14.34
CA HIS A 307 -3.00 15.22 15.29
C HIS A 307 -1.73 16.06 15.34
N LEU A 308 -1.18 16.15 16.54
CA LEU A 308 0.15 16.67 16.83
C LEU A 308 0.98 15.52 17.38
N LYS A 309 2.09 15.19 16.71
CA LYS A 309 2.96 14.07 17.06
C LYS A 309 4.40 14.53 17.21
N PHE A 310 5.08 13.94 18.18
CA PHE A 310 6.51 13.99 18.37
C PHE A 310 7.13 12.65 17.98
N ASP A 311 8.18 12.67 17.17
CA ASP A 311 8.95 11.50 16.73
C ASP A 311 10.36 11.55 17.32
N ILE A 312 10.89 10.40 17.71
CA ILE A 312 12.29 10.23 18.12
C ILE A 312 12.86 8.98 17.46
N GLY A 313 14.06 9.10 16.90
CA GLY A 313 14.83 7.98 16.36
C GLY A 313 16.27 8.05 16.84
N THR A 314 16.84 6.93 17.29
CA THR A 314 18.25 6.87 17.69
C THR A 314 18.90 5.54 17.37
N THR A 315 20.20 5.60 17.09
CA THR A 315 21.08 4.43 16.90
C THR A 315 22.29 4.57 17.81
N LEU A 316 22.35 3.75 18.85
CA LEU A 316 23.35 3.84 19.92
C LEU A 316 24.28 2.62 19.95
N PHE A 317 25.40 2.77 20.66
CA PHE A 317 26.36 1.69 20.95
C PHE A 317 26.85 0.91 19.72
N ARG A 318 27.21 1.62 18.64
CA ARG A 318 27.62 1.02 17.35
C ARG A 318 26.55 0.08 16.77
N GLN A 319 25.31 0.56 16.71
CA GLN A 319 24.15 -0.13 16.14
C GLN A 319 23.58 -1.29 16.97
N LYS A 320 24.06 -1.48 18.21
CA LYS A 320 23.49 -2.47 19.14
C LYS A 320 22.09 -2.12 19.62
N VAL A 321 21.73 -0.84 19.63
CA VAL A 321 20.39 -0.36 19.98
C VAL A 321 19.90 0.54 18.85
N ASN A 322 18.77 0.21 18.26
CA ASN A 322 18.05 1.07 17.32
C ASN A 322 16.64 1.28 17.85
N PHE A 323 16.28 2.53 18.12
CA PHE A 323 14.97 2.88 18.66
C PHE A 323 14.29 3.90 17.76
N GLN A 324 13.02 3.68 17.44
CA GLN A 324 12.14 4.63 16.75
C GLN A 324 10.82 4.68 17.51
N GLY A 325 10.46 5.85 18.02
CA GLY A 325 9.21 6.07 18.73
C GLY A 325 8.48 7.29 18.22
N SER A 326 7.16 7.30 18.41
CA SER A 326 6.30 8.46 18.18
C SER A 326 5.24 8.54 19.27
N MET A 327 4.91 9.73 19.72
CA MET A 327 3.82 9.97 20.67
C MET A 327 3.10 11.26 20.27
N GLY A 328 1.77 11.28 20.37
CA GLY A 328 0.99 12.44 20.00
C GLY A 328 -0.45 12.37 20.47
N ILE A 329 -1.19 13.44 20.23
CA ILE A 329 -2.62 13.52 20.51
C ILE A 329 -3.34 13.58 19.17
N GLU A 330 -4.38 12.77 19.03
CA GLU A 330 -5.30 12.76 17.90
C GLU A 330 -6.69 13.16 18.36
N LYS A 331 -7.31 14.07 17.61
CA LYS A 331 -8.65 14.59 17.82
C LYS A 331 -9.50 14.32 16.60
N ASN A 332 -10.78 14.03 16.81
CA ASN A 332 -11.78 14.00 15.75
C ASN A 332 -12.89 15.04 16.02
N ASN A 333 -13.91 15.06 15.19
CA ASN A 333 -15.06 15.97 15.31
C ASN A 333 -14.69 17.46 15.17
N LEU A 334 -13.83 17.80 14.20
CA LEU A 334 -13.28 19.15 14.00
C LEU A 334 -14.34 20.24 13.71
N ARG A 335 -15.57 19.83 13.39
CA ARG A 335 -16.72 20.72 13.10
C ARG A 335 -17.84 20.60 14.14
N ASN A 336 -17.65 19.85 15.23
CA ASN A 336 -18.65 19.59 16.28
C ASN A 336 -20.00 19.08 15.73
N LYS A 337 -19.95 18.19 14.72
CA LYS A 337 -21.13 17.59 14.08
C LYS A 337 -21.34 16.13 14.45
N LYS A 338 -20.33 15.45 15.00
CA LYS A 338 -20.48 14.09 15.53
C LYS A 338 -21.06 14.13 16.93
N ALA A 339 -21.90 13.14 17.24
CA ALA A 339 -22.46 12.93 18.57
C ALA A 339 -21.39 12.68 19.64
N ILE A 340 -20.25 12.10 19.25
CA ILE A 340 -19.12 11.81 20.13
C ILE A 340 -17.84 12.40 19.54
N ALA A 341 -17.10 13.17 20.34
CA ALA A 341 -15.75 13.62 20.06
C ALA A 341 -14.74 12.76 20.85
N ASN A 342 -13.68 12.31 20.18
CA ASN A 342 -12.63 11.49 20.78
C ASN A 342 -11.29 12.24 20.71
N ASP A 343 -10.72 12.53 21.88
CA ASP A 343 -9.34 12.94 22.05
C ASP A 343 -8.55 11.74 22.57
N ARG A 344 -7.50 11.33 21.85
CA ARG A 344 -6.76 10.12 22.15
C ARG A 344 -5.26 10.31 22.06
N LEU A 345 -4.54 9.68 22.99
CA LEU A 345 -3.09 9.50 22.93
C LEU A 345 -2.73 8.43 21.89
N ILE A 346 -2.04 8.82 20.83
CA ILE A 346 -1.49 7.93 19.80
C ILE A 346 0.01 7.73 20.00
N MET A 347 0.45 6.47 19.96
CA MET A 347 1.81 6.06 20.30
C MET A 347 2.28 4.93 19.38
N SER A 348 3.57 4.96 19.06
CA SER A 348 4.25 3.82 18.48
C SER A 348 5.68 3.75 18.98
N ALA A 349 6.22 2.55 19.12
CA ALA A 349 7.59 2.31 19.54
C ALA A 349 8.13 1.06 18.82
N ASN A 350 9.34 1.16 18.29
CA ASN A 350 10.07 0.08 17.66
C ASN A 350 11.49 0.10 18.22
N LEU A 351 11.87 -0.97 18.91
CA LEU A 351 13.18 -1.14 19.53
C LEU A 351 13.82 -2.41 18.97
N SER A 352 14.96 -2.28 18.30
CA SER A 352 15.82 -3.40 17.93
C SER A 352 17.05 -3.40 18.82
N PHE A 353 17.29 -4.51 19.51
CA PHE A 353 18.39 -4.69 20.45
C PHE A 353 19.22 -5.92 20.06
N SER A 354 20.47 -5.67 19.67
CA SER A 354 21.43 -6.70 19.25
C SER A 354 22.78 -6.42 19.91
N PRO A 355 22.96 -6.71 21.21
CA PRO A 355 24.15 -6.33 21.97
C PRO A 355 25.43 -7.05 21.51
N ASN A 356 25.26 -8.23 20.90
CA ASN A 356 26.31 -9.10 20.38
C ASN A 356 25.70 -10.05 19.34
N GLU A 357 26.51 -10.96 18.78
CA GLU A 357 26.08 -11.94 17.76
C GLU A 357 25.14 -13.04 18.30
N LYS A 358 24.99 -13.17 19.62
CA LYS A 358 24.16 -14.21 20.25
C LYS A 358 22.70 -13.80 20.42
N ILE A 359 22.41 -12.51 20.61
CA ILE A 359 21.05 -12.04 20.91
C ILE A 359 20.62 -11.01 19.88
N SER A 360 19.42 -11.19 19.34
CA SER A 360 18.72 -10.17 18.56
C SER A 360 17.25 -10.12 18.97
N SER A 361 16.80 -8.99 19.49
CA SER A 361 15.44 -8.78 19.96
C SER A 361 14.81 -7.59 19.25
N ILE A 362 13.57 -7.76 18.80
CA ILE A 362 12.75 -6.70 18.20
C ILE A 362 11.49 -6.58 19.04
N LEU A 363 11.25 -5.39 19.57
CA LEU A 363 10.04 -5.03 20.28
C LEU A 363 9.32 -3.94 19.46
N SER A 364 8.03 -4.13 19.23
CA SER A 364 7.18 -3.19 18.50
C SER A 364 5.85 -3.01 19.24
N PHE A 365 5.38 -1.76 19.32
CA PHE A 365 4.10 -1.38 19.87
C PHE A 365 3.47 -0.28 19.00
N SER A 366 2.15 -0.33 18.80
CA SER A 366 1.39 0.79 18.24
C SER A 366 -0.08 0.72 18.60
N ASN A 367 -0.75 1.86 18.80
CA ASN A 367 -2.20 1.93 19.07
C ASN A 367 -3.00 2.75 18.03
N TYR A 368 -2.58 2.71 16.77
CA TYR A 368 -3.22 3.47 15.70
C TYR A 368 -4.62 2.94 15.36
N GLN A 369 -5.50 3.86 14.97
CA GLN A 369 -6.81 3.53 14.41
C GLN A 369 -6.69 3.01 12.98
N GLN A 370 -7.49 2.00 12.67
CA GLN A 370 -7.71 1.54 11.30
C GLN A 370 -9.18 1.78 10.98
N ASN A 371 -9.45 2.72 10.08
CA ASN A 371 -10.77 2.84 9.48
C ASN A 371 -10.82 1.97 8.23
N SER A 372 -11.61 0.91 8.30
CA SER A 372 -12.10 0.22 7.11
C SER A 372 -13.46 0.81 6.80
N ALA A 373 -13.63 1.43 5.64
CA ALA A 373 -14.97 1.80 5.19
C ALA A 373 -15.78 0.50 5.04
N PRO A 374 -17.01 0.40 5.59
CA PRO A 374 -17.90 -0.68 5.24
C PRO A 374 -18.10 -0.66 3.73
N THR A 375 -18.00 -1.82 3.07
CA THR A 375 -18.26 -1.95 1.63
C THR A 375 -19.76 -1.90 1.30
N PHE A 376 -20.60 -1.58 2.28
CA PHE A 376 -22.04 -1.48 2.16
C PHE A 376 -22.47 -0.02 2.38
N ASP A 377 -22.87 0.65 1.30
CA ASP A 377 -23.65 1.89 1.35
C ASP A 377 -25.11 1.50 1.72
N LEU A 378 -25.34 1.07 2.97
CA LEU A 378 -26.69 0.97 3.51
C LEU A 378 -27.11 2.35 3.99
N ILE A 379 -28.32 2.76 3.59
CA ILE A 379 -28.97 4.04 3.85
C ILE A 379 -29.23 4.19 5.35
N ASN A 380 -28.17 4.48 6.11
CA ASN A 380 -28.21 5.10 7.43
C ASN A 380 -26.79 5.57 7.78
N ASP A 381 -26.63 6.87 8.04
CA ASP A 381 -25.36 7.56 8.34
C ASP A 381 -24.71 7.14 9.68
N THR A 382 -25.22 6.06 10.30
CA THR A 382 -24.96 5.66 11.69
C THR A 382 -23.97 4.49 11.84
N PHE A 383 -23.60 3.78 10.77
CA PHE A 383 -22.77 2.55 10.85
C PHE A 383 -21.31 2.71 10.41
N ARG A 384 -20.65 3.82 10.79
CA ARG A 384 -19.20 3.95 10.61
C ARG A 384 -18.45 3.21 11.73
N LEU A 385 -18.08 1.96 11.47
CA LEU A 385 -17.17 1.16 12.31
C LEU A 385 -15.81 1.86 12.43
N THR A 386 -15.55 2.46 13.58
CA THR A 386 -14.25 3.03 13.91
C THR A 386 -13.54 2.07 14.85
N THR A 387 -12.47 1.40 14.39
CA THR A 387 -11.74 0.45 15.23
C THR A 387 -10.33 0.92 15.56
N VAL A 388 -9.92 0.70 16.80
CA VAL A 388 -8.59 1.01 17.31
C VAL A 388 -7.83 -0.28 17.49
N SER A 389 -6.73 -0.45 16.76
CA SER A 389 -5.88 -1.62 16.88
C SER A 389 -4.68 -1.28 17.76
N GLN A 390 -4.57 -1.94 18.91
CA GLN A 390 -3.37 -1.92 19.73
C GLN A 390 -2.58 -3.19 19.49
N THR A 391 -1.42 -3.05 18.87
CA THR A 391 -0.53 -4.17 18.58
C THR A 391 0.71 -4.08 19.47
N PHE A 392 1.08 -5.23 20.02
CA PHE A 392 2.33 -5.48 20.71
C PHE A 392 2.97 -6.71 20.07
N PHE A 393 4.26 -6.61 19.76
CA PHE A 393 5.04 -7.69 19.19
C PHE A 393 6.42 -7.71 19.81
N LEU A 394 6.84 -8.87 20.30
CA LEU A 394 8.19 -9.12 20.77
C LEU A 394 8.73 -10.34 20.02
N ASN A 395 9.90 -10.20 19.41
CA ASN A 395 10.59 -11.32 18.77
C ASN A 395 12.05 -11.34 19.20
N THR A 396 12.44 -12.37 19.93
CA THR A 396 13.81 -12.58 20.39
C THR A 396 14.39 -13.82 19.72
N GLN A 397 15.57 -13.68 19.14
CA GLN A 397 16.39 -14.75 18.63
C GLN A 397 17.66 -14.86 19.48
N TYR A 398 17.91 -16.07 19.97
CA TYR A 398 19.09 -16.41 20.73
C TYR A 398 19.90 -17.50 20.02
N HIS A 399 21.14 -17.22 19.63
CA HIS A 399 22.07 -18.19 19.08
C HIS A 399 22.87 -18.83 20.22
N LEU A 400 22.59 -20.11 20.50
CA LEU A 400 23.23 -20.89 21.57
C LEU A 400 24.73 -21.08 21.32
N LYS A 401 25.11 -21.34 20.07
CA LYS A 401 26.49 -21.48 19.62
C LYS A 401 26.69 -20.71 18.32
N VAL A 402 27.70 -19.85 18.30
CA VAL A 402 28.13 -19.07 17.14
C VAL A 402 29.41 -19.71 16.59
N GLY A 403 29.56 -19.77 15.27
CA GLY A 403 30.78 -20.28 14.63
C GLY A 403 30.87 -21.80 14.40
N SER A 404 30.19 -22.66 15.16
CA SER A 404 30.26 -24.12 15.01
C SER A 404 29.69 -24.67 13.68
N LEU A 405 30.12 -25.87 13.26
CA LEU A 405 29.58 -26.60 12.09
C LEU A 405 28.09 -26.90 12.22
N VAL A 406 27.61 -27.04 13.46
CA VAL A 406 26.20 -27.14 13.81
C VAL A 406 25.77 -25.85 14.48
N SER A 407 24.81 -25.15 13.88
CA SER A 407 24.23 -23.93 14.43
C SER A 407 22.96 -24.25 15.21
N HIS A 408 22.82 -23.61 16.36
CA HIS A 408 21.67 -23.77 17.24
C HIS A 408 21.12 -22.39 17.58
N SER A 409 19.81 -22.19 17.40
CA SER A 409 19.16 -20.97 17.85
C SER A 409 17.76 -21.24 18.36
N VAL A 410 17.32 -20.42 19.31
CA VAL A 410 15.96 -20.40 19.84
C VAL A 410 15.34 -19.09 19.43
N ASN A 411 14.11 -19.14 18.92
CA ASN A 411 13.32 -17.97 18.60
C ASN A 411 12.03 -17.99 19.41
N ILE A 412 11.77 -16.89 20.11
CA ILE A 412 10.55 -16.65 20.87
C ILE A 412 9.86 -15.47 20.24
N SER A 413 8.61 -15.64 19.83
CA SER A 413 7.76 -14.57 19.33
C SER A 413 6.50 -14.49 20.19
N LEU A 414 6.24 -13.31 20.77
CA LEU A 414 5.01 -12.98 21.47
C LEU A 414 4.27 -11.91 20.68
N HIS A 415 2.96 -12.03 20.60
CA HIS A 415 2.12 -11.00 19.99
C HIS A 415 0.84 -10.84 20.79
N ARG A 416 0.35 -9.60 20.83
CA ARG A 416 -0.99 -9.26 21.30
C ARG A 416 -1.54 -8.17 20.39
N ASN A 417 -2.75 -8.35 19.91
CA ASN A 417 -3.48 -7.37 19.14
C ASN A 417 -4.89 -7.26 19.72
N THR A 418 -5.24 -6.08 20.21
CA THR A 418 -6.62 -5.77 20.61
C THR A 418 -7.23 -4.84 19.57
N ILE A 419 -8.47 -5.11 19.20
CA ILE A 419 -9.27 -4.27 18.32
C ILE A 419 -10.45 -3.83 19.14
N SER A 420 -10.53 -2.54 19.47
CA SER A 420 -11.69 -1.98 20.15
C SER A 420 -12.55 -1.19 19.20
N ASP A 421 -13.87 -1.36 19.30
CA ASP A 421 -14.83 -0.54 18.59
C ASP A 421 -15.03 0.77 19.36
N GLN A 422 -15.09 1.88 18.64
CA GLN A 422 -15.30 3.22 19.19
C GLN A 422 -16.51 3.90 18.53
N SER A 423 -17.42 3.10 17.95
CA SER A 423 -18.64 3.59 17.33
C SER A 423 -19.64 4.12 18.37
N PRO A 424 -20.51 5.08 18.01
CA PRO A 424 -21.40 5.78 18.95
C PRO A 424 -22.62 5.00 19.41
N VAL A 425 -22.82 3.77 18.94
CA VAL A 425 -23.88 2.88 19.41
C VAL A 425 -23.32 2.08 20.58
N ASP A 426 -24.04 2.06 21.70
CA ASP A 426 -23.65 1.39 22.95
C ASP A 426 -22.99 0.02 22.68
N ASN A 427 -21.83 -0.14 23.33
CA ASN A 427 -20.94 -1.28 23.35
C ASN A 427 -21.65 -2.62 23.06
N LEU A 428 -21.70 -3.04 21.78
CA LEU A 428 -22.17 -4.38 21.38
C LEU A 428 -21.19 -5.50 21.81
N GLY A 429 -20.34 -5.24 22.80
CA GLY A 429 -19.32 -6.17 23.29
C GLY A 429 -18.25 -6.52 22.26
N SER A 430 -17.99 -5.67 21.26
CA SER A 430 -17.25 -6.01 20.02
C SER A 430 -15.72 -6.02 20.13
N ASP A 431 -15.15 -5.81 21.32
CA ASP A 431 -13.70 -5.83 21.52
C ASP A 431 -13.15 -7.23 21.24
N ILE A 432 -12.18 -7.31 20.33
CA ILE A 432 -11.50 -8.54 19.96
C ILE A 432 -10.07 -8.48 20.47
N ALA A 433 -9.68 -9.41 21.32
CA ALA A 433 -8.28 -9.59 21.69
C ALA A 433 -7.73 -10.87 21.07
N THR A 434 -6.57 -10.75 20.44
CA THR A 434 -5.81 -11.89 19.92
C THR A 434 -4.43 -11.85 20.52
N GLN A 435 -3.98 -12.97 21.07
CA GLN A 435 -2.66 -13.06 21.65
C GLN A 435 -2.06 -14.41 21.39
N GLY A 436 -0.74 -14.49 21.37
CA GLY A 436 -0.11 -15.78 21.23
C GLY A 436 1.39 -15.75 21.40
N ALA A 437 1.91 -16.95 21.58
CA ALA A 437 3.31 -17.23 21.77
C ALA A 437 3.76 -18.29 20.76
N HIS A 438 4.97 -18.13 20.23
CA HIS A 438 5.61 -19.11 19.38
C HIS A 438 7.04 -19.32 19.86
N LEU A 439 7.37 -20.56 20.22
CA LEU A 439 8.72 -20.96 20.55
C LEU A 439 9.21 -21.91 19.45
N ARG A 440 10.33 -21.58 18.82
CA ARG A 440 10.93 -22.37 17.75
C ARG A 440 12.40 -22.61 18.06
N TYR A 441 12.80 -23.87 18.02
CA TYR A 441 14.20 -24.24 18.02
C TYR A 441 14.65 -24.42 16.57
N LYS A 442 15.81 -23.91 16.20
CA LYS A 442 16.39 -24.04 14.86
C LYS A 442 17.76 -24.70 14.96
N LEU A 443 17.86 -25.89 14.38
CA LEU A 443 19.07 -26.64 14.16
C LEU A 443 19.50 -26.46 12.70
N GLY A 444 20.69 -25.92 12.45
CA GLY A 444 21.22 -25.75 11.09
C GLY A 444 22.59 -26.42 10.93
N LEU A 445 22.69 -27.40 10.05
CA LEU A 445 23.94 -28.08 9.69
C LEU A 445 24.63 -27.32 8.56
N LYS A 446 25.73 -26.63 8.84
CA LYS A 446 26.40 -25.77 7.85
C LYS A 446 26.95 -26.54 6.65
N ALA A 447 27.48 -27.76 6.89
CA ALA A 447 28.08 -28.58 5.84
C ALA A 447 27.09 -28.95 4.72
N THR A 448 25.82 -29.17 5.07
CA THR A 448 24.77 -29.56 4.11
C THR A 448 23.77 -28.44 3.81
N GLY A 449 23.81 -27.36 4.60
CA GLY A 449 22.78 -26.30 4.60
C GLY A 449 21.42 -26.75 5.14
N LEU A 450 21.29 -27.99 5.65
CA LEU A 450 20.03 -28.50 6.20
C LEU A 450 19.66 -27.72 7.47
N THR A 451 18.45 -27.19 7.49
CA THR A 451 17.84 -26.54 8.64
C THR A 451 16.58 -27.30 9.04
N ILE A 452 16.49 -27.67 10.31
CA ILE A 452 15.31 -28.28 10.92
C ILE A 452 14.86 -27.35 12.03
N SER A 453 13.57 -27.03 12.08
CA SER A 453 13.03 -26.06 13.03
C SER A 453 11.69 -26.51 13.61
N PRO A 454 11.69 -27.42 14.61
CA PRO A 454 10.50 -27.70 15.38
C PRO A 454 10.11 -26.48 16.22
N GLY A 455 8.82 -26.35 16.48
CA GLY A 455 8.32 -25.29 17.35
C GLY A 455 6.93 -25.57 17.85
N ILE A 456 6.58 -24.92 18.95
CA ILE A 456 5.26 -24.94 19.55
C ILE A 456 4.62 -23.56 19.37
N ARG A 457 3.30 -23.54 19.28
CA ARG A 457 2.50 -22.32 19.13
C ARG A 457 1.30 -22.38 20.06
N TYR A 458 1.03 -21.26 20.69
CA TYR A 458 -0.21 -20.98 21.40
C TYR A 458 -0.83 -19.70 20.83
N SER A 459 -2.15 -19.68 20.69
CA SER A 459 -2.90 -18.46 20.37
C SER A 459 -4.27 -18.47 21.03
N SER A 460 -4.61 -17.40 21.74
CA SER A 460 -5.96 -17.12 22.26
C SER A 460 -6.64 -16.05 21.41
N TYR A 461 -7.94 -16.20 21.26
CA TYR A 461 -8.85 -15.27 20.62
C TYR A 461 -9.99 -15.05 21.60
N ASP A 462 -10.00 -13.89 22.23
CA ASP A 462 -11.08 -13.47 23.11
C ASP A 462 -12.03 -12.66 22.21
N LEU A 463 -13.14 -13.29 21.85
CA LEU A 463 -14.17 -12.73 20.97
C LEU A 463 -15.41 -12.38 21.80
N PRO A 464 -16.28 -11.48 21.32
CA PRO A 464 -17.47 -11.02 22.04
C PRO A 464 -18.38 -12.14 22.58
N VAL A 465 -18.50 -13.24 21.82
CA VAL A 465 -19.46 -14.33 22.10
C VAL A 465 -18.75 -15.64 22.49
N GLU A 466 -17.45 -15.76 22.22
CA GLU A 466 -16.70 -16.98 22.51
C GLU A 466 -15.23 -16.71 22.79
N ASN A 467 -14.64 -17.51 23.67
CA ASN A 467 -13.19 -17.56 23.86
C ASN A 467 -12.64 -18.79 23.14
N ARG A 468 -11.65 -18.59 22.29
CA ARG A 468 -11.03 -19.67 21.52
C ARG A 468 -9.54 -19.73 21.80
N ALA A 469 -9.08 -20.88 22.25
CA ALA A 469 -7.65 -21.16 22.39
C ALA A 469 -7.20 -22.15 21.33
N ARG A 470 -5.97 -21.99 20.83
CA ARG A 470 -5.35 -22.96 19.94
C ARG A 470 -3.95 -23.27 20.41
N TYR A 471 -3.63 -24.55 20.35
CA TYR A 471 -2.34 -25.10 20.70
C TYR A 471 -1.85 -25.93 19.53
N GLY A 472 -0.57 -25.84 19.20
CA GLY A 472 -0.05 -26.65 18.12
C GLY A 472 1.44 -26.77 18.07
N ILE A 473 1.85 -27.74 17.26
CA ILE A 473 3.22 -28.02 16.91
C ILE A 473 3.45 -27.64 15.45
N THR A 474 4.68 -27.25 15.16
CA THR A 474 5.13 -26.87 13.83
C THR A 474 6.47 -27.53 13.57
N LEU A 475 6.71 -27.91 12.34
CA LEU A 475 7.99 -28.43 11.89
C LEU A 475 8.32 -27.79 10.55
N ALA A 476 9.44 -27.08 10.49
CA ALA A 476 9.96 -26.54 9.24
C ALA A 476 11.29 -27.22 8.90
N ILE A 477 11.41 -27.74 7.68
CA ILE A 477 12.64 -28.33 7.15
C ILE A 477 13.01 -27.57 5.88
N GLN A 478 14.25 -27.10 5.81
CA GLN A 478 14.79 -26.41 4.65
C GLN A 478 16.11 -27.07 4.27
N LYS A 479 16.26 -27.43 3.00
CA LYS A 479 17.51 -28.00 2.50
C LYS A 479 17.82 -27.44 1.12
N PRO A 480 19.00 -26.84 0.92
CA PRO A 480 19.55 -26.69 -0.41
C PRO A 480 20.14 -28.01 -0.89
N TRP A 481 20.01 -28.25 -2.19
CA TRP A 481 20.52 -29.40 -2.91
C TRP A 481 21.28 -28.90 -4.15
N LEU A 482 22.05 -29.79 -4.78
CA LEU A 482 22.74 -29.50 -6.04
C LEU A 482 23.59 -28.21 -5.98
N GLN A 483 24.40 -28.06 -4.93
CA GLN A 483 25.22 -26.85 -4.69
C GLN A 483 24.37 -25.56 -4.74
N ASN A 484 23.25 -25.55 -4.01
CA ASN A 484 22.29 -24.44 -3.92
C ASN A 484 21.48 -24.15 -5.18
N LYS A 485 21.54 -24.98 -6.23
CA LYS A 485 20.66 -24.82 -7.42
C LYS A 485 19.21 -25.19 -7.12
N LEU A 486 18.96 -26.13 -6.20
CA LEU A 486 17.62 -26.53 -5.80
C LEU A 486 17.43 -26.24 -4.31
N HIS A 487 16.39 -25.50 -3.94
CA HIS A 487 16.04 -25.24 -2.55
C HIS A 487 14.66 -25.79 -2.26
N THR A 488 14.57 -26.68 -1.29
CA THR A 488 13.30 -27.27 -0.84
C THR A 488 13.02 -26.83 0.58
N SER A 489 11.82 -26.31 0.82
CA SER A 489 11.30 -25.97 2.15
C SER A 489 9.95 -26.64 2.36
N ILE A 490 9.87 -27.47 3.38
CA ILE A 490 8.65 -28.13 3.83
C ILE A 490 8.28 -27.53 5.18
N ASN A 491 7.03 -27.12 5.37
CA ASN A 491 6.53 -26.68 6.66
C ASN A 491 5.24 -27.43 6.95
N GLY A 492 5.16 -28.11 8.10
CA GLY A 492 3.95 -28.74 8.61
C GLY A 492 3.53 -28.10 9.92
N SER A 493 2.23 -28.08 10.19
CA SER A 493 1.69 -27.74 11.49
C SER A 493 0.44 -28.54 11.79
N TYR A 494 0.32 -28.93 13.05
CA TYR A 494 -0.88 -29.50 13.63
C TYR A 494 -1.28 -28.57 14.78
N GLN A 495 -2.52 -28.15 14.78
CA GLN A 495 -3.11 -27.35 15.84
C GLN A 495 -4.44 -27.97 16.23
N TYR A 496 -4.79 -27.85 17.49
CA TYR A 496 -6.14 -28.08 17.94
C TYR A 496 -6.73 -26.81 18.51
N SER A 497 -8.06 -26.75 18.53
CA SER A 497 -8.79 -25.59 19.02
C SER A 497 -9.73 -25.99 20.14
N ASP A 498 -9.76 -25.19 21.19
CA ASP A 498 -10.79 -25.22 22.21
C ASP A 498 -11.66 -23.97 22.03
N VAL A 499 -12.97 -24.10 22.24
CA VAL A 499 -13.96 -23.00 22.26
C VAL A 499 -14.70 -23.09 23.57
N ASN A 500 -14.69 -22.01 24.36
CA ASN A 500 -15.26 -21.94 25.71
C ASN A 500 -14.78 -23.12 26.60
N SER A 501 -13.48 -23.41 26.52
CA SER A 501 -12.80 -24.50 27.23
C SER A 501 -13.20 -25.92 26.82
N LEU A 502 -13.98 -26.08 25.74
CA LEU A 502 -14.36 -27.38 25.17
C LEU A 502 -13.63 -27.62 23.85
N ARG A 503 -13.17 -28.86 23.63
CA ARG A 503 -12.46 -29.25 22.41
C ARG A 503 -13.35 -29.05 21.18
N ASN A 504 -12.89 -28.25 20.22
CA ASN A 504 -13.59 -27.93 18.99
C ASN A 504 -12.69 -28.13 17.75
N GLY A 505 -12.27 -29.38 17.58
CA GLY A 505 -11.67 -29.85 16.35
C GLY A 505 -10.18 -29.54 16.18
N ASP A 506 -9.68 -29.93 15.00
CA ASP A 506 -8.27 -29.96 14.66
C ASP A 506 -8.01 -29.27 13.32
N PHE A 507 -6.80 -28.73 13.19
CA PHE A 507 -6.32 -28.02 12.03
C PHE A 507 -4.94 -28.55 11.64
N VAL A 508 -4.86 -29.14 10.46
CA VAL A 508 -3.61 -29.56 9.85
C VAL A 508 -3.33 -28.62 8.69
N SER A 509 -2.12 -28.06 8.65
CA SER A 509 -1.68 -27.36 7.44
C SER A 509 -0.25 -27.71 7.08
N GLY A 510 -0.01 -27.81 5.77
CA GLY A 510 1.27 -28.16 5.20
C GLY A 510 1.60 -27.22 4.05
N SER A 511 2.89 -26.97 3.84
CA SER A 511 3.39 -26.27 2.67
C SER A 511 4.68 -26.89 2.17
N ILE A 512 4.80 -26.98 0.85
CA ILE A 512 6.03 -27.37 0.16
C ILE A 512 6.39 -26.23 -0.77
N ASN A 513 7.61 -25.73 -0.67
CA ASN A 513 8.16 -24.70 -1.54
C ASN A 513 9.44 -25.26 -2.17
N ILE A 514 9.48 -25.32 -3.49
CA ILE A 514 10.64 -25.77 -4.25
C ILE A 514 11.05 -24.63 -5.18
N ARG A 515 12.30 -24.20 -5.07
CA ARG A 515 12.91 -23.23 -5.99
C ARG A 515 14.08 -23.90 -6.70
N TYR A 516 14.02 -23.94 -8.03
CA TYR A 516 15.08 -24.51 -8.85
C TYR A 516 15.67 -23.44 -9.78
N ALA A 517 16.96 -23.16 -9.65
CA ALA A 517 17.73 -22.29 -10.53
C ALA A 517 18.11 -23.06 -11.81
N VAL A 518 17.23 -22.99 -12.81
CA VAL A 518 17.39 -23.64 -14.11
C VAL A 518 18.63 -23.07 -14.84
N MET A 519 18.81 -21.75 -14.78
CA MET A 519 19.96 -21.01 -15.33
C MET A 519 20.35 -19.89 -14.36
N LYS A 520 21.50 -19.23 -14.56
CA LYS A 520 22.00 -18.16 -13.67
C LYS A 520 20.97 -17.06 -13.40
N LYS A 521 20.16 -16.69 -14.40
CA LYS A 521 19.11 -15.67 -14.28
C LYS A 521 17.69 -16.23 -14.33
N THR A 522 17.52 -17.56 -14.40
CA THR A 522 16.20 -18.21 -14.56
C THR A 522 15.92 -19.15 -13.40
N SER A 523 14.76 -18.99 -12.74
CA SER A 523 14.33 -19.87 -11.66
C SER A 523 12.87 -20.30 -11.82
N LEU A 524 12.63 -21.59 -11.59
CA LEU A 524 11.31 -22.18 -11.44
C LEU A 524 10.96 -22.23 -9.94
N ASN A 525 9.74 -21.85 -9.60
CA ASN A 525 9.23 -21.83 -8.23
C ASN A 525 7.94 -22.62 -8.20
N LEU A 526 7.91 -23.71 -7.44
CA LEU A 526 6.72 -24.49 -7.16
C LEU A 526 6.38 -24.29 -5.68
N ARG A 527 5.10 -24.08 -5.40
CA ARG A 527 4.58 -23.90 -4.06
C ARG A 527 3.24 -24.60 -3.96
N LEU A 528 3.10 -25.49 -2.99
CA LEU A 528 1.89 -26.24 -2.72
C LEU A 528 1.54 -26.03 -1.25
N TYR A 529 0.27 -25.73 -0.97
CA TYR A 529 -0.27 -25.65 0.37
C TYR A 529 -1.43 -26.62 0.49
N HIS A 530 -1.48 -27.24 1.66
CA HIS A 530 -2.57 -28.08 2.10
C HIS A 530 -3.14 -27.50 3.38
N THR A 531 -4.46 -27.49 3.50
CA THR A 531 -5.14 -27.18 4.75
C THR A 531 -6.29 -28.14 4.92
N GLN A 532 -6.35 -28.80 6.07
CA GLN A 532 -7.47 -29.61 6.48
C GLN A 532 -7.96 -29.09 7.83
N ARG A 533 -9.26 -28.84 7.90
CA ARG A 533 -9.91 -28.36 9.11
C ARG A 533 -11.04 -29.33 9.44
N THR A 534 -10.92 -30.00 10.57
CA THR A 534 -11.95 -30.88 11.13
C THR A 534 -12.61 -30.12 12.27
N LEU A 535 -13.90 -29.83 12.18
CA LEU A 535 -14.65 -29.05 13.18
C LEU A 535 -15.88 -29.82 13.62
N VAL A 536 -16.30 -29.56 14.87
CA VAL A 536 -17.51 -30.17 15.44
C VAL A 536 -18.76 -29.38 15.04
N ILE A 537 -18.66 -28.05 14.99
CA ILE A 537 -19.83 -27.14 14.81
C ILE A 537 -19.96 -26.61 13.37
N ASN A 538 -18.85 -26.54 12.62
CA ASN A 538 -18.80 -25.98 11.27
C ASN A 538 -18.45 -27.06 10.23
N PRO A 539 -18.75 -26.87 8.94
CA PRO A 539 -18.36 -27.83 7.92
C PRO A 539 -16.85 -28.03 7.92
N SER A 540 -16.46 -29.31 8.03
CA SER A 540 -15.07 -29.71 7.86
C SER A 540 -14.69 -29.61 6.39
N PHE A 541 -13.46 -29.19 6.10
CA PHE A 541 -13.02 -29.04 4.72
C PHE A 541 -11.55 -29.40 4.53
N ARG A 542 -11.23 -29.69 3.28
CA ARG A 542 -9.88 -29.89 2.78
C ARG A 542 -9.65 -28.96 1.60
N GLU A 543 -8.53 -28.24 1.62
CA GLU A 543 -8.20 -27.22 0.64
C GLU A 543 -6.75 -27.39 0.18
N TRP A 544 -6.55 -27.34 -1.13
CA TRP A 544 -5.25 -27.32 -1.79
C TRP A 544 -5.07 -26.03 -2.57
N ARG A 545 -3.90 -25.42 -2.40
CA ARG A 545 -3.50 -24.21 -3.16
C ARG A 545 -2.11 -24.44 -3.75
N GLY A 546 -2.03 -24.47 -5.07
CA GLY A 546 -0.78 -24.63 -5.80
C GLY A 546 -0.39 -23.34 -6.53
N SER A 547 0.90 -23.14 -6.74
CA SER A 547 1.38 -22.18 -7.72
C SER A 547 2.70 -22.64 -8.34
N ILE A 548 2.81 -22.49 -9.65
CA ILE A 548 4.05 -22.70 -10.41
C ILE A 548 4.41 -21.36 -11.03
N GLY A 549 5.68 -20.96 -10.93
CA GLY A 549 6.15 -19.70 -11.50
C GLY A 549 7.55 -19.81 -12.09
N LEU A 550 7.71 -19.36 -13.33
CA LEU A 550 8.99 -19.19 -14.01
C LEU A 550 9.37 -17.72 -13.99
N ASN A 551 10.52 -17.40 -13.40
CA ASN A 551 11.09 -16.06 -13.37
C ASN A 551 12.43 -16.06 -14.09
N THR A 552 12.57 -15.25 -15.12
CA THR A 552 13.83 -15.04 -15.84
C THR A 552 14.21 -13.57 -15.82
N GLY A 553 15.48 -13.29 -15.54
CA GLY A 553 16.10 -11.99 -15.77
C GLY A 553 17.01 -12.06 -16.99
N PHE A 554 17.22 -10.95 -17.67
CA PHE A 554 18.19 -10.83 -18.74
C PHE A 554 18.93 -9.51 -18.63
#